data_AF-A0A7R7XGA0-F1
#
_entry.id   AF-A0A7R7XGA0-F1
#
_cell.length_a   1.000
_cell.length_b   1.000
_cell.length_c   1.000
_cell.angle_alpha   90.00
_cell.angle_beta   90.00
_cell.angle_gamma   90.00
#
_symmetry.space_group_name_H-M   'P 1'
#
loop_
_entity.id
_entity.type
_entity.pdbx_description
1 polymer ?
#
loop_
_entity_poly.entity_id
_entity_poly.type
_entity_poly.pdbx_seq_one_letter_code
_entity_poly.pdbx_strand_id
1 'polypeptide(L)'
;MPSWPSPEPATCAKLTAHVAQILDESGVGSIAWGHQPFSLFQYDRLGKMKVQELIFVINDRQIQDAINALENVAGFPVCTKPKCIELEEQRMLYMDKVRQEHGARRLNPAFGLNAPDRQHCVGVAHFHRGPDSDPDAVFNQDCEEIFGLLGPGSHVVITLMRQGEMMPWLSELKPGPPAANDPHLTTSHDSRFPARADDGPSGPWIDYYAVQMLNRESFVESLIWLLCRDLHRFAYTMWFPMIFSLKRRDKEGSIKLQSEEFGHVWDDLLTGKLLHGTAQLRERLIAERRLPKDLPHIPTDDQFDPFPGVTKAAERNPVLGVAFDALLHLLTKGASP
;
A
#
# COMPACT_ATOMS: atom_id res chain seq x y z
N MET A 1 -31.80 -15.85 16.04
CA MET A 1 -31.54 -14.69 15.16
C MET A 1 -31.02 -15.26 13.84
N PRO A 2 -31.50 -14.81 12.67
CA PRO A 2 -30.93 -15.27 11.41
C PRO A 2 -29.47 -14.83 11.36
N SER A 3 -28.56 -15.79 11.15
CA SER A 3 -27.16 -15.51 10.87
C SER A 3 -27.11 -14.77 9.55
N TRP A 4 -26.78 -13.49 9.59
CA TRP A 4 -26.39 -12.78 8.37
C TRP A 4 -25.25 -13.58 7.72
N PRO A 5 -25.26 -13.76 6.38
CA PRO A 5 -24.10 -14.34 5.71
C PRO A 5 -22.89 -13.55 6.18
N SER A 6 -21.85 -14.27 6.62
CA SER A 6 -20.58 -13.64 6.97
C SER A 6 -20.25 -12.70 5.80
N PRO A 7 -20.02 -11.39 6.03
CA PRO A 7 -19.77 -10.45 4.94
C PRO A 7 -18.69 -11.01 4.02
N GLU A 8 -18.53 -10.64 2.75
CA GLU A 8 -17.34 -11.11 2.03
C GLU A 8 -16.06 -10.64 2.75
N PRO A 9 -14.94 -11.40 2.75
CA PRO A 9 -13.64 -10.95 3.24
C PRO A 9 -13.24 -9.60 2.62
N ALA A 10 -12.15 -8.97 3.12
CA ALA A 10 -11.73 -7.61 2.75
C ALA A 10 -12.05 -7.26 1.30
N THR A 11 -12.59 -6.06 1.10
CA THR A 11 -12.95 -5.53 -0.22
C THR A 11 -11.88 -5.90 -1.27
N CYS A 12 -12.30 -6.56 -2.35
CA CYS A 12 -11.44 -7.08 -3.43
C CYS A 12 -10.54 -8.30 -3.12
N ALA A 13 -10.71 -9.02 -2.01
CA ALA A 13 -9.98 -10.27 -1.75
C ALA A 13 -10.19 -11.33 -2.84
N LYS A 14 -11.46 -11.55 -3.26
CA LYS A 14 -11.80 -12.45 -4.38
C LYS A 14 -11.10 -12.04 -5.68
N LEU A 15 -11.10 -10.74 -6.00
CA LEU A 15 -10.46 -10.23 -7.20
C LEU A 15 -8.93 -10.33 -7.13
N THR A 16 -8.34 -10.06 -5.96
CA THR A 16 -6.89 -10.21 -5.73
C THR A 16 -6.49 -11.66 -5.92
N ALA A 17 -7.23 -12.60 -5.35
CA ALA A 17 -6.99 -14.03 -5.53
C ALA A 17 -7.10 -14.46 -6.99
N HIS A 18 -8.10 -13.95 -7.72
CA HIS A 18 -8.26 -14.23 -9.14
C HIS A 18 -7.08 -13.69 -9.98
N VAL A 19 -6.65 -12.44 -9.75
CA VAL A 19 -5.48 -11.86 -10.43
C VAL A 19 -4.21 -12.66 -10.12
N ALA A 20 -4.01 -13.06 -8.86
CA ALA A 20 -2.88 -13.89 -8.46
C ALA A 20 -2.88 -15.24 -9.18
N GLN A 21 -4.05 -15.89 -9.29
CA GLN A 21 -4.22 -17.14 -10.01
C GLN A 21 -3.86 -17.01 -11.50
N ILE A 22 -4.33 -15.94 -12.17
CA ILE A 22 -4.02 -15.68 -13.59
C ILE A 22 -2.51 -15.55 -13.81
N LEU A 23 -1.84 -14.79 -12.94
CA LEU A 23 -0.39 -14.59 -13.01
C LEU A 23 0.35 -15.92 -12.80
N ASP A 24 -0.07 -16.71 -11.81
CA ASP A 24 0.52 -18.01 -11.52
C ASP A 24 0.37 -19.02 -12.67
N GLU A 25 -0.85 -19.17 -13.19
CA GLU A 25 -1.15 -20.06 -14.32
C GLU A 25 -0.40 -19.64 -15.60
N SER A 26 -0.03 -18.37 -15.70
CA SER A 26 0.79 -17.82 -16.78
C SER A 26 2.30 -17.95 -16.53
N GLY A 27 2.72 -18.58 -15.44
CA GLY A 27 4.12 -18.76 -15.06
C GLY A 27 4.82 -17.49 -14.57
N VAL A 28 4.06 -16.48 -14.16
CA VAL A 28 4.58 -15.19 -13.68
C VAL A 28 4.73 -15.21 -12.16
N GLY A 29 5.97 -15.03 -11.68
CA GLY A 29 6.24 -14.85 -10.26
C GLY A 29 5.73 -13.49 -9.78
N SER A 30 4.81 -13.50 -8.81
CA SER A 30 4.17 -12.30 -8.30
C SER A 30 3.86 -12.39 -6.81
N ILE A 31 3.76 -11.23 -6.15
CA ILE A 31 3.18 -11.12 -4.81
C ILE A 31 2.19 -9.97 -4.72
N ALA A 32 1.14 -10.14 -3.92
CA ALA A 32 0.28 -9.02 -3.54
C ALA A 32 1.02 -8.08 -2.58
N TRP A 33 0.81 -6.77 -2.76
CA TRP A 33 1.46 -5.71 -2.00
C TRP A 33 0.46 -4.60 -1.59
N GLY A 34 0.87 -3.74 -0.65
CA GLY A 34 0.10 -2.56 -0.24
C GLY A 34 -1.01 -2.84 0.76
N HIS A 35 -2.07 -2.02 0.74
CA HIS A 35 -3.14 -2.05 1.74
C HIS A 35 -3.98 -3.34 1.75
N GLN A 36 -4.03 -4.04 0.63
CA GLN A 36 -4.84 -5.24 0.49
C GLN A 36 -4.28 -6.41 1.33
N PRO A 37 -3.03 -6.89 1.12
CA PRO A 37 -2.42 -7.89 2.01
C PRO A 37 -2.20 -7.34 3.42
N PHE A 38 -2.03 -6.02 3.56
CA PHE A 38 -1.92 -5.38 4.86
C PHE A 38 -3.13 -5.65 5.78
N SER A 39 -4.33 -5.76 5.20
CA SER A 39 -5.57 -6.09 5.93
C SER A 39 -5.56 -7.47 6.59
N LEU A 40 -4.66 -8.37 6.21
CA LEU A 40 -4.49 -9.67 6.87
C LEU A 40 -3.76 -9.55 8.21
N PHE A 41 -2.86 -8.57 8.35
CA PHE A 41 -2.10 -8.35 9.59
C PHE A 41 -2.86 -7.48 10.60
N GLN A 42 -3.86 -6.71 10.14
CA GLN A 42 -4.36 -5.53 10.82
C GLN A 42 -5.87 -5.37 10.68
N TYR A 43 -6.44 -4.46 11.47
CA TYR A 43 -7.85 -4.12 11.41
C TYR A 43 -8.19 -3.55 10.03
N ASP A 44 -9.11 -4.20 9.33
CA ASP A 44 -9.96 -3.59 8.33
C ASP A 44 -10.99 -2.67 9.03
N ARG A 45 -10.52 -1.72 9.86
CA ARG A 45 -11.33 -0.51 10.21
C ARG A 45 -11.75 0.25 8.94
N LEU A 46 -11.04 -0.10 7.89
CA LEU A 46 -11.15 0.26 6.51
C LEU A 46 -12.09 -0.69 5.74
N GLY A 47 -12.92 -1.52 6.38
CA GLY A 47 -14.03 -2.20 5.69
C GLY A 47 -15.01 -1.19 5.07
N LYS A 48 -14.82 0.10 5.38
CA LYS A 48 -15.39 1.29 4.72
C LYS A 48 -14.49 1.94 3.66
N MET A 49 -13.17 1.83 3.76
CA MET A 49 -12.28 2.08 2.63
C MET A 49 -12.49 0.94 1.65
N LYS A 50 -13.27 1.26 0.63
CA LYS A 50 -13.28 0.50 -0.61
C LYS A 50 -11.85 0.61 -1.16
N VAL A 51 -10.98 -0.33 -0.79
CA VAL A 51 -9.63 -0.41 -1.34
C VAL A 51 -9.83 -0.76 -2.80
N GLN A 52 -9.71 0.26 -3.62
CA GLN A 52 -9.94 0.20 -5.06
C GLN A 52 -8.67 -0.12 -5.81
N GLU A 53 -7.53 -0.27 -5.13
CA GLU A 53 -6.24 -0.54 -5.74
C GLU A 53 -5.68 -1.89 -5.30
N LEU A 54 -5.37 -2.74 -6.28
CA LEU A 54 -4.70 -4.02 -6.10
C LEU A 54 -3.29 -3.86 -6.62
N ILE A 55 -2.30 -3.95 -5.74
CA ILE A 55 -0.89 -3.80 -6.13
C ILE A 55 -0.26 -5.18 -6.20
N PHE A 56 0.34 -5.51 -7.33
CA PHE A 56 1.15 -6.70 -7.52
C PHE A 56 2.59 -6.31 -7.80
N VAL A 57 3.51 -6.91 -7.05
CA VAL A 57 4.93 -6.81 -7.33
C VAL A 57 5.33 -8.01 -8.16
N ILE A 58 5.94 -7.73 -9.31
CA ILE A 58 6.28 -8.72 -10.33
C ILE A 58 7.80 -8.72 -10.51
N ASN A 59 8.35 -9.88 -10.78
CA ASN A 59 9.73 -10.00 -11.23
C ASN A 59 9.99 -9.07 -12.44
N ASP A 60 11.04 -8.25 -12.37
CA ASP A 60 11.38 -7.26 -13.40
C ASP A 60 11.45 -7.83 -14.81
N ARG A 61 11.92 -9.09 -14.96
CA ARG A 61 12.06 -9.79 -16.24
C ARG A 61 10.73 -10.28 -16.80
N GLN A 62 9.72 -10.45 -15.95
CA GLN A 62 8.41 -10.99 -16.30
C GLN A 62 7.32 -9.92 -16.39
N ILE A 63 7.68 -8.62 -16.30
CA ILE A 63 6.69 -7.53 -16.38
C ILE A 63 5.86 -7.58 -17.65
N GLN A 64 6.49 -7.83 -18.80
CA GLN A 64 5.75 -7.90 -20.06
C GLN A 64 4.84 -9.13 -20.11
N ASP A 65 5.29 -10.26 -19.55
CA ASP A 65 4.47 -11.47 -19.46
C ASP A 65 3.26 -11.26 -18.55
N ALA A 66 3.43 -10.55 -17.43
CA ALA A 66 2.34 -10.16 -16.54
C ALA A 66 1.33 -9.25 -17.24
N ILE A 67 1.79 -8.25 -18.01
CA ILE A 67 0.91 -7.39 -18.80
C ILE A 67 0.12 -8.24 -19.81
N ASN A 68 0.81 -9.11 -20.55
CA ASN A 68 0.19 -9.96 -21.56
C ASN A 68 -0.83 -10.94 -20.94
N ALA A 69 -0.56 -11.47 -19.74
CA ALA A 69 -1.48 -12.35 -19.02
C ALA A 69 -2.76 -11.60 -18.63
N LEU A 70 -2.63 -10.42 -18.03
CA LEU A 70 -3.80 -9.64 -17.63
C LEU A 70 -4.60 -9.13 -18.82
N GLU A 71 -3.94 -8.68 -19.89
CA GLU A 71 -4.60 -8.17 -21.09
C GLU A 71 -5.22 -9.26 -21.94
N ASN A 72 -4.46 -10.29 -22.32
CA ASN A 72 -4.90 -11.27 -23.32
C ASN A 72 -5.62 -12.47 -22.73
N VAL A 73 -5.33 -12.86 -21.49
CA VAL A 73 -5.98 -14.01 -20.84
C VAL A 73 -7.19 -13.56 -20.04
N ALA A 74 -7.04 -12.49 -19.26
CA ALA A 74 -8.08 -12.03 -18.35
C ALA A 74 -8.95 -10.89 -18.87
N GLY A 75 -8.60 -10.31 -20.03
CA GLY A 75 -9.36 -9.23 -20.64
C GLY A 75 -9.29 -7.92 -19.85
N PHE A 76 -8.22 -7.69 -19.08
CA PHE A 76 -7.94 -6.40 -18.44
C PHE A 76 -7.13 -5.53 -19.41
N PRO A 77 -7.75 -4.56 -20.13
CA PRO A 77 -6.99 -3.72 -21.05
C PRO A 77 -5.99 -2.86 -20.29
N VAL A 78 -4.74 -2.86 -20.74
CA VAL A 78 -3.71 -1.99 -20.16
C VAL A 78 -4.06 -0.54 -20.44
N CYS A 79 -3.96 0.33 -19.43
CA CYS A 79 -4.25 1.73 -19.63
C CYS A 79 -3.13 2.41 -20.43
N THR A 80 -3.50 2.98 -21.58
CA THR A 80 -2.60 3.74 -22.44
C THR A 80 -2.91 5.24 -22.45
N LYS A 81 -3.88 5.69 -21.63
CA LYS A 81 -4.31 7.09 -21.58
C LYS A 81 -3.18 7.95 -20.98
N PRO A 82 -2.54 8.87 -21.73
CA PRO A 82 -1.36 9.61 -21.26
C PRO A 82 -1.66 10.63 -20.15
N LYS A 83 -2.94 10.89 -19.87
CA LYS A 83 -3.40 11.76 -18.79
C LYS A 83 -4.15 10.97 -17.71
N CYS A 84 -3.91 9.67 -17.62
CA CYS A 84 -4.48 8.88 -16.54
C CYS A 84 -3.87 9.34 -15.22
N ILE A 85 -4.73 9.51 -14.21
CA ILE A 85 -4.33 9.88 -12.86
C ILE A 85 -3.40 8.85 -12.20
N GLU A 86 -3.48 7.59 -12.64
CA GLU A 86 -2.63 6.48 -12.18
C GLU A 86 -1.20 6.53 -12.75
N LEU A 87 -0.93 7.46 -13.67
CA LEU A 87 0.42 7.77 -14.15
C LEU A 87 1.09 8.91 -13.35
N GLU A 88 0.41 9.45 -12.35
CA GLU A 88 0.87 10.58 -11.54
C GLU A 88 1.04 10.17 -10.07
N GLU A 89 2.23 10.41 -9.49
CA GLU A 89 2.50 10.13 -8.07
C GLU A 89 1.52 10.89 -7.14
N GLN A 90 1.00 12.04 -7.57
CA GLN A 90 0.04 12.86 -6.83
C GLN A 90 -1.32 12.93 -7.54
N ARG A 91 -2.22 12.00 -7.21
CA ARG A 91 -3.60 11.97 -7.73
C ARG A 91 -4.38 13.27 -7.40
N MET A 92 -4.03 13.99 -6.35
CA MET A 92 -4.80 15.15 -5.87
C MET A 92 -4.65 16.47 -6.66
N LEU A 93 -3.68 16.64 -7.56
CA LEU A 93 -3.66 17.87 -8.40
C LEU A 93 -4.95 17.99 -9.23
N TYR A 94 -5.47 16.86 -9.69
CA TYR A 94 -6.77 16.79 -10.34
C TYR A 94 -7.92 17.14 -9.39
N MET A 95 -7.93 16.60 -8.17
CA MET A 95 -8.99 16.87 -7.19
C MET A 95 -8.98 18.31 -6.66
N ASP A 96 -7.80 18.92 -6.51
CA ASP A 96 -7.67 20.34 -6.20
C ASP A 96 -8.19 21.20 -7.36
N LYS A 97 -7.96 20.79 -8.61
CA LYS A 97 -8.57 21.43 -9.79
C LYS A 97 -10.09 21.24 -9.82
N VAL A 98 -10.62 20.04 -9.57
CA VAL A 98 -12.06 19.77 -9.42
C VAL A 98 -12.64 20.60 -8.27
N ARG A 99 -11.92 20.75 -7.15
CA ARG A 99 -12.34 21.58 -6.01
C ARG A 99 -12.38 23.07 -6.37
N GLN A 100 -11.42 23.55 -7.17
CA GLN A 100 -11.40 24.91 -7.69
C GLN A 100 -12.55 25.13 -8.69
N GLU A 101 -12.81 24.17 -9.58
CA GLU A 101 -13.83 24.25 -10.63
C GLU A 101 -15.27 24.08 -10.09
N HIS A 102 -15.48 23.23 -9.09
CA HIS A 102 -16.81 22.90 -8.55
C HIS A 102 -17.10 23.46 -7.15
N GLY A 103 -16.17 24.21 -6.58
CA GLY A 103 -16.29 24.88 -5.28
C GLY A 103 -16.03 23.97 -4.07
N ALA A 104 -15.27 24.51 -3.10
CA ALA A 104 -14.78 23.79 -1.92
C ALA A 104 -15.85 23.22 -0.97
N ARG A 105 -17.14 23.51 -1.17
CA ARG A 105 -18.24 23.11 -0.27
C ARG A 105 -18.69 21.65 -0.41
N ARG A 106 -18.28 20.94 -1.47
CA ARG A 106 -18.71 19.54 -1.71
C ARG A 106 -17.71 18.47 -1.28
N LEU A 107 -16.49 18.83 -0.93
CA LEU A 107 -15.46 17.86 -0.54
C LEU A 107 -15.21 17.96 0.97
N ASN A 108 -15.49 16.88 1.69
CA ASN A 108 -15.24 16.77 3.13
C ASN A 108 -13.72 16.94 3.37
N PRO A 109 -13.27 17.91 4.19
CA PRO A 109 -11.85 18.17 4.45
C PRO A 109 -11.06 16.96 4.95
N ALA A 110 -11.73 16.01 5.62
CA ALA A 110 -11.14 14.76 6.05
C ALA A 110 -10.70 13.86 4.88
N PHE A 111 -11.33 13.99 3.70
CA PHE A 111 -10.92 13.28 2.48
C PHE A 111 -9.70 13.93 1.79
N GLY A 112 -9.45 15.23 1.95
CA GLY A 112 -8.36 15.91 1.24
C GLY A 112 -6.97 15.70 1.85
N LEU A 113 -6.90 15.47 3.16
CA LEU A 113 -5.64 15.21 3.88
C LEU A 113 -5.40 13.73 4.16
N ASN A 114 -6.47 12.91 4.21
CA ASN A 114 -6.39 11.49 4.53
C ASN A 114 -6.97 10.59 3.43
N ALA A 115 -7.12 11.07 2.18
CA ALA A 115 -7.41 10.16 1.08
C ALA A 115 -6.22 9.18 0.99
N PRO A 116 -6.42 7.90 1.32
CA PRO A 116 -5.38 6.87 1.28
C PRO A 116 -4.75 6.76 -0.10
N ASP A 117 -5.50 7.23 -1.11
CA ASP A 117 -5.19 7.19 -2.53
C ASP A 117 -4.64 8.51 -3.07
N ARG A 118 -4.40 9.53 -2.21
CA ARG A 118 -3.86 10.85 -2.65
C ARG A 118 -2.51 10.70 -3.32
N GLN A 119 -1.71 9.82 -2.78
CA GLN A 119 -0.42 9.42 -3.32
C GLN A 119 -0.47 7.92 -3.52
N HIS A 120 0.19 7.47 -4.58
CA HIS A 120 0.40 6.06 -4.84
C HIS A 120 1.76 5.86 -5.49
N CYS A 121 2.23 4.61 -5.50
CA CYS A 121 3.32 4.26 -6.38
C CYS A 121 2.82 4.26 -7.83
N VAL A 122 3.54 4.97 -8.70
CA VAL A 122 3.29 4.86 -10.14
C VAL A 122 3.78 3.50 -10.61
N GLY A 123 2.84 2.63 -10.98
CA GLY A 123 3.14 1.32 -11.53
C GLY A 123 3.77 1.39 -12.91
N VAL A 124 4.47 0.33 -13.29
CA VAL A 124 4.96 0.17 -14.67
C VAL A 124 3.83 -0.12 -15.65
N ALA A 125 2.73 -0.69 -15.15
CA ALA A 125 1.48 -0.84 -15.86
C ALA A 125 0.32 -0.76 -14.87
N HIS A 126 -0.83 -0.29 -15.34
CA HIS A 126 -2.06 -0.34 -14.57
C HIS A 126 -3.26 -0.65 -15.45
N PHE A 127 -4.29 -1.23 -14.84
CA PHE A 127 -5.49 -1.72 -15.50
C PHE A 127 -6.72 -1.15 -14.80
N HIS A 128 -7.66 -0.64 -15.59
CA HIS A 128 -8.92 -0.10 -15.09
C HIS A 128 -10.00 -1.16 -15.23
N ARG A 129 -10.72 -1.46 -14.15
CA ARG A 129 -11.90 -2.30 -14.16
C ARG A 129 -13.08 -1.54 -13.57
N GLY A 130 -14.05 -1.20 -14.41
CA GLY A 130 -15.26 -0.49 -14.00
C GLY A 130 -16.23 -0.26 -15.16
N PRO A 131 -17.44 0.26 -14.91
CA PRO A 131 -18.48 0.45 -15.93
C PRO A 131 -18.09 1.34 -17.11
N ASP A 132 -17.06 2.18 -16.96
CA ASP A 132 -16.58 3.09 -17.99
C ASP A 132 -15.31 2.59 -18.71
N SER A 133 -14.80 1.38 -18.41
CA SER A 133 -13.55 0.89 -19.04
C SER A 133 -13.72 0.51 -20.51
N ASP A 134 -14.95 0.27 -20.98
CA ASP A 134 -15.33 0.12 -22.38
C ASP A 134 -16.87 0.14 -22.49
N PRO A 135 -17.51 1.05 -23.24
CA PRO A 135 -18.97 1.03 -23.44
C PRO A 135 -19.48 -0.23 -24.16
N ASP A 136 -18.60 -1.00 -24.82
CA ASP A 136 -18.94 -2.19 -25.60
C ASP A 136 -18.50 -3.52 -24.92
N ALA A 137 -17.81 -3.47 -23.77
CA ALA A 137 -17.41 -4.68 -23.05
C ALA A 137 -18.60 -5.30 -22.31
N VAL A 138 -19.07 -6.43 -22.82
CA VAL A 138 -20.06 -7.30 -22.18
C VAL A 138 -19.56 -7.66 -20.78
N PHE A 139 -20.21 -7.10 -19.77
CA PHE A 139 -20.01 -7.44 -18.37
C PHE A 139 -20.24 -8.96 -18.18
N ASN A 140 -19.18 -9.69 -17.84
CA ASN A 140 -19.36 -11.06 -17.34
C ASN A 140 -20.11 -10.98 -16.01
N GLN A 141 -21.25 -11.68 -15.95
CA GLN A 141 -22.25 -11.68 -14.88
C GLN A 141 -21.65 -11.98 -13.49
N ASP A 142 -20.52 -12.70 -13.41
CA ASP A 142 -19.80 -13.01 -12.17
C ASP A 142 -19.14 -11.80 -11.49
N CYS A 143 -19.09 -10.65 -12.16
CA CYS A 143 -18.50 -9.41 -11.63
C CYS A 143 -19.53 -8.51 -10.96
N GLU A 144 -20.82 -8.60 -11.34
CA GLU A 144 -21.86 -7.75 -10.77
C GLU A 144 -22.05 -7.99 -9.27
N GLU A 145 -21.81 -9.21 -8.77
CA GLU A 145 -21.83 -9.50 -7.33
C GLU A 145 -20.73 -8.72 -6.57
N ILE A 146 -19.53 -8.59 -7.15
CA ILE A 146 -18.40 -7.87 -6.54
C ILE A 146 -18.66 -6.35 -6.57
N PHE A 147 -19.20 -5.84 -7.68
CA PHE A 147 -19.44 -4.39 -7.85
C PHE A 147 -20.72 -3.90 -7.16
N GLY A 148 -21.72 -4.77 -6.95
CA GLY A 148 -22.93 -4.47 -6.18
C GLY A 148 -22.62 -4.06 -4.74
N LEU A 149 -21.55 -4.61 -4.15
CA LEU A 149 -21.05 -4.25 -2.81
C LEU A 149 -20.32 -2.90 -2.77
N LEU A 150 -19.67 -2.53 -3.87
CA LEU A 150 -18.91 -1.28 -3.97
C LEU A 150 -19.81 -0.08 -4.32
N GLY A 151 -20.99 -0.31 -4.89
CA GLY A 151 -21.93 0.73 -5.30
C GLY A 151 -21.62 1.29 -6.71
N PRO A 152 -22.59 1.98 -7.34
CA PRO A 152 -22.45 2.49 -8.71
C PRO A 152 -21.27 3.46 -8.82
N GLY A 153 -20.43 3.29 -9.85
CA GLY A 153 -19.26 4.13 -10.13
C GLY A 153 -17.97 3.70 -9.42
N SER A 154 -17.93 2.50 -8.84
CA SER A 154 -16.72 1.98 -8.22
C SER A 154 -15.72 1.52 -9.26
N HIS A 155 -14.55 2.13 -9.23
CA HIS A 155 -13.46 1.86 -10.14
C HIS A 155 -12.40 1.02 -9.42
N VAL A 156 -12.00 -0.13 -9.96
CA VAL A 156 -10.87 -0.90 -9.44
C VAL A 156 -9.66 -0.72 -10.35
N VAL A 157 -8.50 -0.44 -9.76
CA VAL A 157 -7.20 -0.36 -10.42
C VAL A 157 -6.37 -1.58 -10.02
N ILE A 158 -5.81 -2.28 -11.01
CA ILE A 158 -4.75 -3.26 -10.78
C ILE A 158 -3.44 -2.57 -11.18
N THR A 159 -2.46 -2.50 -10.28
CA THR A 159 -1.17 -1.83 -10.49
C THR A 159 -0.05 -2.86 -10.44
N LEU A 160 0.80 -2.90 -11.48
CA LEU A 160 2.01 -3.73 -11.51
C LEU A 160 3.22 -2.90 -11.12
N MET A 161 4.01 -3.42 -10.19
CA MET A 161 5.23 -2.82 -9.69
C MET A 161 6.43 -3.71 -10.00
N ARG A 162 7.60 -3.11 -10.23
CA ARG A 162 8.86 -3.85 -10.38
C ARG A 162 9.37 -4.32 -9.02
N GLN A 163 9.76 -5.59 -8.94
CA GLN A 163 10.40 -6.15 -7.75
C GLN A 163 11.68 -5.39 -7.39
N GLY A 164 12.55 -5.08 -8.35
CA GLY A 164 13.81 -4.39 -8.12
C GLY A 164 13.64 -2.98 -7.53
N GLU A 165 12.50 -2.34 -7.75
CA GLU A 165 12.19 -1.02 -7.21
C GLU A 165 11.59 -1.09 -5.80
N MET A 166 10.79 -2.12 -5.55
CA MET A 166 10.04 -2.27 -4.29
C MET A 166 10.85 -2.99 -3.21
N MET A 167 11.53 -4.09 -3.58
CA MET A 167 12.23 -5.01 -2.69
C MET A 167 13.45 -5.61 -3.41
N PRO A 168 14.51 -4.84 -3.67
CA PRO A 168 15.70 -5.36 -4.37
C PRO A 168 16.46 -6.44 -3.59
N TRP A 169 16.18 -6.60 -2.30
CA TRP A 169 16.76 -7.62 -1.43
C TRP A 169 16.03 -8.96 -1.50
N LEU A 170 14.80 -9.00 -2.03
CA LEU A 170 14.02 -10.22 -2.13
C LEU A 170 14.55 -11.08 -3.28
N SER A 171 14.62 -12.39 -3.06
CA SER A 171 14.95 -13.34 -4.13
C SER A 171 13.96 -13.25 -5.29
N GLU A 172 14.43 -13.55 -6.51
CA GLU A 172 13.62 -13.59 -7.72
C GLU A 172 12.30 -14.36 -7.47
N LEU A 173 11.19 -13.64 -7.64
CA LEU A 173 9.85 -14.20 -7.43
C LEU A 173 9.59 -15.33 -8.43
N LYS A 174 8.98 -16.40 -7.94
CA LYS A 174 8.63 -17.59 -8.71
C LYS A 174 7.11 -17.76 -8.72
N PRO A 175 6.53 -18.34 -9.78
CA PRO A 175 5.15 -18.80 -9.73
C PRO A 175 5.00 -19.90 -8.66
N GLY A 176 3.80 -19.99 -8.11
CA GLY A 176 3.36 -20.97 -7.13
C GLY A 176 3.51 -20.50 -5.69
N PRO A 177 3.10 -21.34 -4.72
CA PRO A 177 3.29 -21.04 -3.31
C PRO A 177 4.79 -20.97 -2.96
N PRO A 178 5.19 -20.12 -1.99
CA PRO A 178 6.54 -20.11 -1.48
C PRO A 178 6.88 -21.42 -0.76
N ALA A 179 8.17 -21.65 -0.51
CA ALA A 179 8.57 -22.78 0.33
C ALA A 179 7.95 -22.67 1.73
N ALA A 180 7.60 -23.81 2.35
CA ALA A 180 6.93 -23.82 3.65
C ALA A 180 7.71 -23.10 4.77
N ASN A 181 9.04 -23.01 4.62
CA ASN A 181 9.96 -22.33 5.52
C ASN A 181 10.63 -21.11 4.86
N ASP A 182 10.00 -20.52 3.84
CA ASP A 182 10.51 -19.31 3.20
C ASP A 182 10.66 -18.19 4.25
N PRO A 183 11.84 -17.57 4.35
CA PRO A 183 12.08 -16.56 5.36
C PRO A 183 11.30 -15.28 5.10
N HIS A 184 10.89 -14.98 3.86
CA HIS A 184 10.30 -13.68 3.51
C HIS A 184 8.84 -13.75 3.09
N LEU A 185 8.41 -14.89 2.58
CA LEU A 185 7.13 -15.04 1.91
C LEU A 185 6.18 -15.92 2.71
N THR A 186 4.89 -15.64 2.54
CA THR A 186 3.79 -16.47 3.02
C THR A 186 2.64 -16.41 2.01
N THR A 187 1.52 -17.07 2.31
CA THR A 187 0.30 -17.02 1.51
C THR A 187 -0.86 -16.46 2.31
N SER A 188 -1.87 -15.93 1.64
CA SER A 188 -3.14 -15.49 2.26
C SER A 188 -3.88 -16.59 3.03
N HIS A 189 -3.46 -17.86 2.90
CA HIS A 189 -4.00 -19.02 3.62
C HIS A 189 -3.27 -19.33 4.93
N ASP A 190 -2.23 -18.58 5.26
CA ASP A 190 -1.41 -18.86 6.43
C ASP A 190 -2.25 -18.80 7.72
N SER A 191 -2.35 -19.96 8.38
CA SER A 191 -3.09 -20.12 9.64
C SER A 191 -2.57 -19.26 10.79
N ARG A 192 -1.37 -18.68 10.67
CA ARG A 192 -0.83 -17.72 11.64
C ARG A 192 -1.54 -16.37 11.59
N PHE A 193 -2.29 -16.09 10.52
CA PHE A 193 -3.11 -14.89 10.48
C PHE A 193 -4.25 -14.97 11.49
N PRO A 194 -4.54 -13.85 12.17
CA PRO A 194 -5.70 -13.78 13.04
C PRO A 194 -6.96 -14.09 12.23
N ALA A 195 -7.86 -14.88 12.83
CA ALA A 195 -9.16 -15.15 12.26
C ALA A 195 -9.90 -13.83 12.04
N ARG A 196 -10.73 -13.84 11.02
CA ARG A 196 -11.53 -12.69 10.62
C ARG A 196 -12.38 -12.15 11.77
N ALA A 197 -12.45 -10.83 11.88
CA ALA A 197 -13.31 -10.15 12.84
C ALA A 197 -13.96 -8.90 12.22
N ASP A 198 -15.13 -8.50 12.73
CA ASP A 198 -15.78 -7.24 12.34
C ASP A 198 -14.89 -6.04 12.69
N ASP A 199 -14.71 -5.13 11.72
CA ASP A 199 -13.72 -4.05 11.72
C ASP A 199 -12.27 -4.53 11.95
N GLY A 200 -12.02 -5.84 11.98
CA GLY A 200 -10.76 -6.47 12.35
C GLY A 200 -10.02 -7.05 11.15
N PRO A 201 -9.07 -7.97 11.38
CA PRO A 201 -8.35 -8.64 10.31
C PRO A 201 -9.28 -9.30 9.30
N SER A 202 -8.82 -9.35 8.05
CA SER A 202 -9.59 -9.92 6.94
C SER A 202 -9.31 -11.40 6.68
N GLY A 203 -8.34 -11.98 7.39
CA GLY A 203 -7.75 -13.29 7.06
C GLY A 203 -8.17 -14.45 7.95
N PRO A 204 -7.59 -15.63 7.69
CA PRO A 204 -6.99 -16.04 6.41
C PRO A 204 -8.05 -16.18 5.29
N TRP A 205 -7.68 -16.02 4.02
CA TRP A 205 -8.59 -16.11 2.87
C TRP A 205 -8.72 -17.54 2.32
N ILE A 206 -9.10 -18.49 3.18
CA ILE A 206 -9.11 -19.92 2.88
C ILE A 206 -10.05 -20.33 1.73
N ASP A 207 -11.05 -19.51 1.41
CA ASP A 207 -12.05 -19.80 0.39
C ASP A 207 -11.64 -19.36 -1.03
N TYR A 208 -10.45 -18.77 -1.19
CA TYR A 208 -9.95 -18.29 -2.48
C TYR A 208 -8.60 -18.92 -2.86
N TYR A 209 -8.10 -18.60 -4.05
CA TYR A 209 -6.73 -18.95 -4.45
C TYR A 209 -5.70 -18.38 -3.44
N ALA A 210 -4.66 -19.16 -3.13
CA ALA A 210 -3.63 -18.79 -2.16
C ALA A 210 -2.72 -17.69 -2.74
N VAL A 211 -2.87 -16.46 -2.25
CA VAL A 211 -2.11 -15.31 -2.76
C VAL A 211 -0.77 -15.23 -2.06
N GLN A 212 0.32 -15.29 -2.81
CA GLN A 212 1.66 -15.06 -2.27
C GLN A 212 1.85 -13.60 -1.85
N MET A 213 2.49 -13.38 -0.69
CA MET A 213 2.77 -12.06 -0.13
C MET A 213 3.98 -12.11 0.81
N LEU A 214 4.48 -10.94 1.22
CA LEU A 214 5.47 -10.89 2.29
C LEU A 214 4.85 -11.37 3.60
N ASN A 215 5.63 -12.04 4.44
CA ASN A 215 5.28 -12.21 5.85
C ASN A 215 5.34 -10.86 6.60
N ARG A 216 4.86 -10.86 7.84
CA ARG A 216 4.65 -9.62 8.61
C ARG A 216 5.95 -8.84 8.79
N GLU A 217 7.05 -9.52 9.08
CA GLU A 217 8.37 -8.95 9.32
C GLU A 217 8.93 -8.33 8.04
N SER A 218 8.90 -9.09 6.94
CA SER A 218 9.35 -8.62 5.62
C SER A 218 8.49 -7.47 5.06
N PHE A 219 7.19 -7.47 5.39
CA PHE A 219 6.29 -6.36 5.10
C PHE A 219 6.70 -5.07 5.80
N VAL A 220 7.15 -5.15 7.06
CA VAL A 220 7.68 -3.99 7.77
C VAL A 220 9.00 -3.52 7.16
N GLU A 221 9.93 -4.43 6.87
CA GLU A 221 11.24 -4.06 6.30
C GLU A 221 11.11 -3.36 4.95
N SER A 222 10.27 -3.88 4.07
CA SER A 222 9.97 -3.22 2.79
C SER A 222 9.30 -1.86 2.96
N LEU A 223 8.42 -1.65 3.95
CA LEU A 223 7.90 -0.31 4.25
C LEU A 223 8.99 0.64 4.72
N ILE A 224 9.92 0.20 5.58
CA ILE A 224 11.06 1.03 6.02
C ILE A 224 11.99 1.33 4.83
N TRP A 225 12.24 0.34 3.96
CA TRP A 225 12.98 0.53 2.73
C TRP A 225 12.37 1.61 1.83
N LEU A 226 11.07 1.51 1.56
CA LEU A 226 10.32 2.48 0.76
C LEU A 226 10.32 3.86 1.43
N LEU A 227 10.23 3.89 2.76
CA LEU A 227 10.34 5.12 3.55
C LEU A 227 11.71 5.79 3.35
N CYS A 228 12.82 5.04 3.39
CA CYS A 228 14.16 5.58 3.11
C CYS A 228 14.28 6.09 1.66
N ARG A 229 13.81 5.31 0.68
CA ARG A 229 13.84 5.69 -0.74
C ARG A 229 13.08 7.01 -0.98
N ASP A 230 11.88 7.10 -0.41
CA ASP A 230 10.93 8.17 -0.70
C ASP A 230 10.92 9.30 0.33
N LEU A 231 11.86 9.31 1.28
CA LEU A 231 11.92 10.32 2.35
C LEU A 231 12.01 11.77 1.83
N HIS A 232 12.63 11.97 0.67
CA HIS A 232 12.77 13.26 0.00
C HIS A 232 11.53 13.67 -0.82
N ARG A 233 10.60 12.73 -1.03
CA ARG A 233 9.35 12.93 -1.79
C ARG A 233 8.21 13.06 -0.80
N PHE A 234 7.06 13.52 -1.26
CA PHE A 234 5.88 13.46 -0.41
C PHE A 234 5.34 12.02 -0.25
N ALA A 235 5.77 11.07 -1.09
CA ALA A 235 5.37 9.66 -1.08
C ALA A 235 5.56 8.92 0.27
N TYR A 236 6.45 9.38 1.16
CA TYR A 236 6.56 8.78 2.50
C TYR A 236 5.24 8.81 3.29
N THR A 237 4.33 9.74 2.96
CA THR A 237 3.02 9.83 3.62
C THR A 237 2.10 8.64 3.30
N MET A 238 2.43 7.82 2.31
CA MET A 238 1.77 6.53 2.05
C MET A 238 2.27 5.42 2.98
N TRP A 239 3.59 5.36 3.18
CA TRP A 239 4.23 4.29 3.96
C TRP A 239 3.99 4.46 5.45
N PHE A 240 4.04 5.72 5.89
CA PHE A 240 3.97 6.09 7.29
C PHE A 240 2.68 5.61 7.99
N PRO A 241 1.45 5.77 7.44
CA PRO A 241 0.24 5.23 8.04
C PRO A 241 0.24 3.70 8.22
N MET A 242 0.80 2.95 7.27
CA MET A 242 0.91 1.49 7.38
C MET A 242 1.90 1.10 8.48
N ILE A 243 3.08 1.71 8.50
CA ILE A 243 4.10 1.52 9.55
C ILE A 243 3.53 1.84 10.94
N PHE A 244 2.89 2.99 11.07
CA PHE A 244 2.32 3.45 12.33
C PHE A 244 1.24 2.49 12.84
N SER A 245 0.39 2.02 11.94
CA SER A 245 -0.65 1.05 12.25
C SER A 245 -0.07 -0.28 12.75
N LEU A 246 1.02 -0.77 12.12
CA LEU A 246 1.77 -1.95 12.58
C LEU A 246 2.36 -1.74 13.96
N LYS A 247 3.09 -0.63 14.17
CA LYS A 247 3.80 -0.39 15.42
C LYS A 247 2.85 -0.23 16.61
N ARG A 248 1.72 0.46 16.43
CA ARG A 248 0.69 0.60 17.49
C ARG A 248 0.12 -0.74 17.96
N ARG A 249 0.12 -1.77 17.09
CA ARG A 249 -0.35 -3.12 17.42
C ARG A 249 0.76 -4.02 17.91
N ASP A 250 2.00 -3.68 17.64
CA ASP A 250 3.17 -4.39 18.13
C ASP A 250 3.48 -4.07 19.60
N LYS A 251 2.47 -4.12 20.47
CA LYS A 251 2.57 -3.74 21.89
C LYS A 251 3.59 -4.58 22.67
N GLU A 252 3.81 -5.81 22.23
CA GLU A 252 4.69 -6.79 22.88
C GLU A 252 6.06 -6.89 22.19
N GLY A 253 6.34 -6.06 21.17
CA GLY A 253 7.54 -6.21 20.35
C GLY A 253 7.60 -7.59 19.67
N SER A 254 6.44 -8.08 19.26
CA SER A 254 6.24 -9.35 18.56
C SER A 254 6.88 -9.37 17.18
N ILE A 255 6.95 -8.22 16.51
CA ILE A 255 7.59 -8.11 15.19
C ILE A 255 9.10 -8.16 15.40
N LYS A 256 9.73 -9.22 14.90
CA LYS A 256 11.18 -9.41 14.92
C LYS A 256 11.71 -9.26 13.50
N LEU A 257 12.21 -8.07 13.19
CA LEU A 257 12.82 -7.82 11.89
C LEU A 257 14.04 -8.73 11.70
N GLN A 258 14.24 -9.16 10.47
CA GLN A 258 15.29 -10.09 10.07
C GLN A 258 16.62 -9.36 9.93
N SER A 259 16.59 -8.12 9.44
CA SER A 259 17.76 -7.28 9.32
C SER A 259 17.87 -6.35 10.54
N GLU A 260 18.98 -6.47 11.26
CA GLU A 260 19.30 -5.64 12.43
C GLU A 260 19.24 -4.14 12.10
N GLU A 261 19.63 -3.76 10.88
CA GLU A 261 19.59 -2.38 10.44
C GLU A 261 18.19 -1.76 10.40
N PHE A 262 17.17 -2.53 10.03
CA PHE A 262 15.79 -2.06 10.05
C PHE A 262 15.24 -2.07 11.47
N GLY A 263 15.76 -2.95 12.35
CA GLY A 263 15.40 -3.05 13.76
C GLY A 263 15.58 -1.72 14.50
N HIS A 264 16.72 -1.06 14.33
CA HIS A 264 16.97 0.25 14.95
C HIS A 264 15.95 1.31 14.52
N VAL A 265 15.65 1.39 13.21
CA VAL A 265 14.65 2.32 12.71
C VAL A 265 13.27 1.97 13.24
N TRP A 266 12.93 0.68 13.30
CA TRP A 266 11.66 0.18 13.86
C TRP A 266 11.48 0.54 15.33
N ASP A 267 12.53 0.46 16.13
CA ASP A 267 12.51 0.81 17.55
C ASP A 267 12.37 2.32 17.78
N ASP A 268 12.94 3.14 16.90
CA ASP A 268 12.77 4.59 16.91
C ASP A 268 11.38 5.05 16.43
N LEU A 269 10.60 4.16 15.81
CA LEU A 269 9.20 4.44 15.53
C LEU A 269 8.45 4.64 16.84
N LEU A 270 7.80 5.80 16.98
CA LEU A 270 7.07 6.29 18.16
C LEU A 270 7.91 7.01 19.23
N THR A 271 9.24 7.02 19.14
CA THR A 271 10.08 7.81 20.08
C THR A 271 10.17 9.29 19.72
N GLY A 272 9.41 9.73 18.70
CA GLY A 272 9.51 11.08 18.11
C GLY A 272 10.74 11.27 17.20
N LYS A 273 11.66 10.30 17.15
CA LYS A 273 12.91 10.33 16.36
C LYS A 273 12.83 9.58 15.04
N LEU A 274 11.66 9.05 14.68
CA LEU A 274 11.41 8.22 13.51
C LEU A 274 12.18 8.69 12.25
N LEU A 275 12.07 9.96 11.90
CA LEU A 275 12.63 10.45 10.64
C LEU A 275 14.15 10.67 10.70
N HIS A 276 14.73 10.80 11.89
CA HIS A 276 16.19 10.88 12.07
C HIS A 276 16.85 9.52 11.82
N GLY A 277 16.39 8.45 12.48
CA GLY A 277 16.91 7.10 12.26
C GLY A 277 16.70 6.64 10.81
N THR A 278 15.55 6.99 10.22
CA THR A 278 15.26 6.74 8.80
C THR A 278 16.22 7.50 7.87
N ALA A 279 16.52 8.77 8.15
CA ALA A 279 17.46 9.57 7.36
C ALA A 279 18.89 9.00 7.44
N GLN A 280 19.34 8.60 8.63
CA GLN A 280 20.64 7.94 8.81
C GLN A 280 20.73 6.63 8.04
N LEU A 281 19.72 5.77 8.15
CA LEU A 281 19.64 4.53 7.38
C LEU A 281 19.68 4.82 5.88
N ARG A 282 18.91 5.80 5.39
CA ARG A 282 18.88 6.19 3.99
C ARG A 282 20.26 6.58 3.47
N GLU A 283 20.96 7.50 4.14
CA GLU A 283 22.29 7.94 3.69
C GLU A 283 23.29 6.77 3.66
N ARG A 284 23.19 5.85 4.62
CA ARG A 284 23.99 4.62 4.61
C ARG A 284 23.65 3.73 3.41
N LEU A 285 22.38 3.49 3.13
CA LEU A 285 21.93 2.70 1.97
C LEU A 285 22.37 3.31 0.63
N ILE A 286 22.44 4.65 0.53
CA ILE A 286 23.00 5.35 -0.63
C ILE A 286 24.51 5.09 -0.74
N ALA A 287 25.25 5.22 0.37
CA ALA A 287 26.70 4.96 0.41
C ALA A 287 27.04 3.51 0.01
N GLU A 288 26.22 2.55 0.43
CA GLU A 288 26.31 1.13 0.09
C GLU A 288 25.82 0.79 -1.33
N ARG A 289 25.32 1.79 -2.08
CA ARG A 289 24.74 1.63 -3.44
C ARG A 289 23.52 0.72 -3.49
N ARG A 290 22.78 0.65 -2.39
CA ARG A 290 21.50 -0.07 -2.29
C ARG A 290 20.34 0.84 -2.70
N LEU A 291 20.46 2.15 -2.47
CA LEU A 291 19.56 3.18 -3.02
C LEU A 291 20.23 3.98 -4.16
N PRO A 292 19.44 4.65 -5.04
CA PRO A 292 19.98 5.49 -6.10
C PRO A 292 20.89 6.61 -5.56
N LYS A 293 22.03 6.85 -6.22
CA LYS A 293 23.04 7.82 -5.79
C LYS A 293 22.67 9.27 -6.05
N ASP A 294 21.71 9.49 -6.95
CA ASP A 294 21.18 10.79 -7.37
C ASP A 294 20.06 11.30 -6.46
N LEU A 295 19.69 10.52 -5.44
CA LEU A 295 18.77 10.95 -4.41
C LEU A 295 19.30 12.20 -3.68
N PRO A 296 18.47 13.24 -3.45
CA PRO A 296 18.89 14.44 -2.74
C PRO A 296 19.42 14.11 -1.34
N HIS A 297 20.51 14.73 -0.90
CA HIS A 297 21.01 14.56 0.46
C HIS A 297 19.98 15.08 1.48
N ILE A 298 19.78 14.33 2.56
CA ILE A 298 18.92 14.74 3.67
C ILE A 298 19.82 14.92 4.91
N PRO A 299 19.77 16.08 5.60
CA PRO A 299 20.50 16.28 6.84
C PRO A 299 20.16 15.18 7.86
N THR A 300 21.18 14.65 8.54
CA THR A 300 21.05 13.61 9.55
C THR A 300 21.40 14.10 10.96
N ASP A 301 21.53 15.42 11.11
CA ASP A 301 21.73 16.06 12.41
C ASP A 301 20.38 16.33 13.11
N ASP A 302 20.46 16.88 14.33
CA ASP A 302 19.28 17.25 15.11
C ASP A 302 18.49 18.42 14.50
N GLN A 303 18.99 19.05 13.43
CA GLN A 303 18.31 20.13 12.72
C GLN A 303 17.46 19.63 11.55
N PHE A 304 17.40 18.31 11.33
CA PHE A 304 16.53 17.74 10.32
C PHE A 304 15.06 18.02 10.67
N ASP A 305 14.46 18.98 9.97
CA ASP A 305 13.02 19.16 9.91
C ASP A 305 12.47 18.30 8.76
N PRO A 306 11.79 17.18 9.04
CA PRO A 306 11.21 16.33 8.01
C PRO A 306 9.99 16.96 7.32
N PHE A 307 9.45 18.05 7.87
CA PHE A 307 8.27 18.71 7.35
C PHE A 307 8.51 20.22 7.15
N PRO A 308 9.55 20.65 6.43
CA PRO A 308 9.93 22.06 6.37
C PRO A 308 8.82 22.95 5.77
N GLY A 309 7.99 22.37 4.90
CA GLY A 309 6.79 23.03 4.37
C GLY A 309 5.63 23.10 5.37
N VAL A 310 5.45 22.08 6.20
CA VAL A 310 4.37 22.05 7.21
C VAL A 310 4.73 22.94 8.39
N THR A 311 5.97 22.91 8.87
CA THR A 311 6.46 23.80 9.93
C THR A 311 6.28 25.27 9.52
N LYS A 312 6.73 25.64 8.31
CA LYS A 312 6.52 26.99 7.77
C LYS A 312 5.04 27.33 7.53
N ALA A 313 4.21 26.37 7.16
CA ALA A 313 2.76 26.59 6.97
C ALA A 313 2.03 26.72 8.32
N ALA A 314 2.44 25.96 9.34
CA ALA A 314 1.95 26.03 10.71
C ALA A 314 2.32 27.36 11.37
N GLU A 315 3.55 27.84 11.16
CA GLU A 315 3.99 29.17 11.58
C GLU A 315 3.14 30.30 10.97
N ARG A 316 2.70 30.13 9.72
CA ARG A 316 1.85 31.09 9.01
C ARG A 316 0.35 30.94 9.29
N ASN A 317 -0.08 29.77 9.75
CA ASN A 317 -1.48 29.45 10.01
C ASN A 317 -1.62 28.63 11.31
N PRO A 318 -2.01 29.29 12.42
CA PRO A 318 -2.15 28.64 13.73
C PRO A 318 -3.09 27.44 13.73
N VAL A 319 -4.09 27.40 12.84
CA VAL A 319 -5.04 26.28 12.75
C VAL A 319 -4.38 25.03 12.15
N LEU A 320 -3.50 25.21 11.16
CA LEU A 320 -2.70 24.11 10.61
C LEU A 320 -1.66 23.63 11.60
N GLY A 321 -1.08 24.54 12.39
CA GLY A 321 -0.20 24.19 13.51
C GLY A 321 -0.90 23.31 14.53
N VAL A 322 -2.08 23.70 15.03
CA VAL A 322 -2.85 22.89 15.99
C VAL A 322 -3.27 21.55 15.40
N ALA A 323 -3.63 21.47 14.12
CA ALA A 323 -3.99 20.20 13.48
C ALA A 323 -2.79 19.27 13.28
N PHE A 324 -1.64 19.82 12.92
CA PHE A 324 -0.39 19.07 12.78
C PHE A 324 0.15 18.63 14.14
N ASP A 325 0.11 19.49 15.14
CA ASP A 325 0.43 19.17 16.53
C ASP A 325 -0.53 18.12 17.07
N ALA A 326 -1.84 18.22 16.80
CA ALA A 326 -2.81 17.20 17.19
C ALA A 326 -2.55 15.87 16.47
N LEU A 327 -2.13 15.89 15.20
CA LEU A 327 -1.72 14.70 14.47
C LEU A 327 -0.47 14.08 15.11
N LEU A 328 0.61 14.85 15.29
CA LEU A 328 1.82 14.44 16.00
C LEU A 328 1.51 13.95 17.41
N HIS A 329 0.58 14.59 18.12
CA HIS A 329 0.14 14.22 19.46
C HIS A 329 -0.65 12.91 19.47
N LEU A 330 -1.58 12.72 18.53
CA LEU A 330 -2.29 11.45 18.32
C LEU A 330 -1.33 10.33 17.94
N LEU A 331 -0.28 10.66 17.18
CA LEU A 331 0.77 9.73 16.80
C LEU A 331 1.69 9.38 17.99
N THR A 332 1.98 10.31 18.90
CA THR A 332 2.95 10.11 19.99
C THR A 332 2.34 9.68 21.33
N LYS A 333 1.10 10.08 21.67
CA LYS A 333 0.47 9.73 22.96
C LYS A 333 -0.28 8.39 23.00
N GLY A 334 -0.38 7.69 21.87
CA GLY A 334 -1.00 6.35 21.82
C GLY A 334 -0.21 5.24 22.52
N ALA A 335 0.91 5.56 23.19
CA ALA A 335 1.85 4.62 23.80
C ALA A 335 1.76 4.51 25.33
N SER A 336 0.75 5.11 26.00
CA SER A 336 0.47 4.77 27.40
C SER A 336 -0.57 3.63 27.47
N PRO A 337 -0.31 2.58 28.28
CA PRO A 337 -1.12 1.37 28.34
C PRO A 337 -2.59 1.59 28.70
#